data_AF-A0A9X6U536-F1
#
_entry.id   AF-A0A9X6U536-F1
#
_cell.length_a   1.000
_cell.length_b   1.000
_cell.length_c   1.000
_cell.angle_alpha   90.00
_cell.angle_beta   90.00
_cell.angle_gamma   90.00
#
_symmetry.space_group_name_H-M   'P 1'
#
loop_
_entity.id
_entity.type
_entity.pdbx_description
1 polymer ?
#
loop_
_entity_poly.entity_id
_entity_poly.type
_entity_poly.pdbx_seq_one_letter_code
_entity_poly.pdbx_strand_id
1 'polypeptide(L)' 'KGEKPVAELGVKAVDDYTLEVELEQAVPYFLNLVAFPSYYPLNEKFVKEKGDKYGLESDTTVYNGPFVLTDWKH' A
#
# COMPACT_ATOMS: atom_id res chain seq x y z
N LYS A 1 2.85 4.90 18.85
CA LYS A 1 3.31 5.00 17.45
C LYS A 1 3.21 3.61 16.84
N GLY A 2 2.52 3.40 15.72
CA GLY A 2 2.58 2.19 14.87
C GLY A 2 2.34 0.79 15.47
N GLU A 3 2.10 0.65 16.77
CA GLU A 3 2.14 -0.63 17.51
C GLU A 3 0.75 -1.21 17.81
N LYS A 4 -0.30 -0.70 17.16
CA LYS A 4 -1.62 -1.31 17.30
C LYS A 4 -1.65 -2.64 16.53
N PRO A 5 -2.28 -3.69 17.07
CA PRO A 5 -2.57 -4.91 16.32
C PRO A 5 -3.24 -4.57 14.99
N VAL A 6 -2.95 -5.35 13.94
CA VAL A 6 -3.57 -5.17 12.61
C VAL A 6 -5.10 -5.20 12.72
N ALA A 7 -5.65 -6.01 13.63
CA ALA A 7 -7.08 -6.10 13.91
C ALA A 7 -7.71 -4.82 14.51
N GLU A 8 -6.89 -3.91 15.05
CA GLU A 8 -7.35 -2.61 15.55
C GLU A 8 -7.27 -1.49 14.50
N LEU A 9 -6.73 -1.77 13.31
CA LEU A 9 -6.80 -0.82 12.20
C LEU A 9 -8.22 -0.82 11.64
N GLY A 10 -8.78 0.36 11.40
CA GLY A 10 -10.11 0.54 10.81
C GLY A 10 -10.18 0.22 9.31
N VAL A 11 -9.50 -0.84 8.85
CA VAL A 11 -9.50 -1.28 7.46
C VAL A 11 -9.72 -2.79 7.39
N LYS A 12 -10.68 -3.23 6.58
CA LYS A 12 -10.95 -4.65 6.35
C LYS A 12 -11.29 -4.91 4.87
N ALA A 13 -10.76 -6.00 4.33
CA ALA A 13 -11.24 -6.56 3.08
C ALA A 13 -12.47 -7.42 3.40
N VAL A 14 -13.65 -7.00 2.94
CA VAL A 14 -14.89 -7.78 3.15
C VAL A 14 -15.03 -8.89 2.11
N ASP A 15 -14.42 -8.70 0.94
CA ASP A 15 -14.22 -9.67 -0.12
C ASP A 15 -12.99 -9.25 -0.97
N ASP A 16 -12.71 -9.98 -2.06
CA ASP A 16 -11.54 -9.76 -2.92
C ASP A 16 -11.49 -8.37 -3.60
N TYR A 17 -12.64 -7.70 -3.74
CA TYR A 17 -12.77 -6.44 -4.49
C TYR A 17 -13.45 -5.32 -3.70
N THR A 18 -13.79 -5.55 -2.42
CA THR A 18 -14.48 -4.58 -1.57
C THR A 18 -13.66 -4.31 -0.30
N LEU A 19 -13.26 -3.05 -0.12
CA LEU A 19 -12.53 -2.57 1.05
C LEU A 19 -13.45 -1.66 1.89
N GLU A 20 -13.63 -1.96 3.17
CA GLU A 20 -14.31 -1.09 4.13
C GLU A 20 -13.27 -0.36 4.99
N VAL A 21 -13.44 0.96 5.12
CA VAL A 21 -12.57 1.83 5.92
C VAL A 21 -13.42 2.62 6.92
N GLU A 22 -13.13 2.45 8.21
CA GLU A 22 -13.72 3.21 9.31
C GLU A 22 -12.74 4.29 9.77
N LEU A 23 -13.20 5.54 9.78
CA LEU A 23 -12.39 6.70 10.17
C LEU A 23 -12.72 7.10 11.61
N GLU A 24 -11.71 7.53 12.38
CA GLU A 24 -11.90 8.03 13.75
C GLU A 24 -12.87 9.23 13.82
N GLN A 25 -12.95 10.00 12.74
CA GLN A 25 -13.85 11.14 12.59
C GLN A 25 -14.15 11.40 11.10
N ALA A 26 -15.13 12.26 10.81
CA ALA A 26 -15.41 12.67 9.44
C ALA A 26 -14.20 13.42 8.83
N VAL A 27 -13.70 12.93 7.68
CA VAL A 27 -12.60 13.56 6.93
C VAL A 27 -13.08 13.86 5.51
N PRO A 28 -13.51 15.10 5.21
CA PRO A 28 -14.10 15.45 3.91
C PRO A 28 -13.17 15.24 2.71
N TYR A 29 -11.86 15.27 2.94
CA TYR A 29 -10.81 15.08 1.93
C TYR A 29 -10.22 13.66 1.95
N PHE A 30 -10.89 12.67 2.55
CA PHE A 30 -10.42 11.29 2.59
C PHE A 30 -10.12 10.73 1.20
N LEU A 31 -10.96 11.06 0.21
CA LEU A 31 -10.72 10.66 -1.19
C LEU A 31 -9.44 11.26 -1.78
N ASN A 32 -9.03 12.44 -1.32
CA ASN A 32 -7.75 13.02 -1.71
C ASN A 32 -6.57 12.32 -1.01
N LEU A 33 -6.75 11.85 0.23
CA LEU A 33 -5.72 11.12 0.96
C LEU A 33 -5.41 9.77 0.30
N VAL A 34 -6.43 9.01 -0.09
CA VAL A 34 -6.22 7.68 -0.72
C VAL A 34 -5.65 7.77 -2.13
N ALA A 35 -5.56 8.98 -2.71
CA ALA A 35 -4.83 9.23 -3.94
C ALA A 35 -3.33 9.51 -3.71
N PHE A 36 -2.91 9.75 -2.48
CA PHE A 36 -1.52 10.04 -2.11
C PHE A 36 -0.67 8.74 -2.06
N PRO A 37 0.61 8.76 -2.48
CA PRO A 37 1.41 7.54 -2.64
C PRO A 37 1.55 6.66 -1.39
N SER A 38 1.45 7.22 -0.18
CA SER A 38 1.50 6.42 1.04
C SER A 38 0.31 5.47 1.22
N TYR A 39 -0.77 5.66 0.45
CA TYR A 39 -1.97 4.80 0.46
C TYR A 39 -2.01 3.82 -0.72
N TYR A 40 -0.97 3.78 -1.57
CA TYR A 40 -0.94 2.83 -2.68
C TYR A 40 -0.83 1.39 -2.16
N PRO A 41 -1.51 0.43 -2.84
CA PRO A 41 -1.48 -0.96 -2.42
C PRO A 41 -0.11 -1.58 -2.67
N LEU A 42 0.23 -2.57 -1.86
CA LEU A 42 1.43 -3.39 -2.01
C LEU A 42 1.05 -4.85 -2.28
N ASN A 43 1.83 -5.54 -3.11
CA ASN A 43 1.70 -6.97 -3.29
C ASN A 43 2.41 -7.70 -2.14
N GLU A 44 1.66 -8.22 -1.18
CA GLU A 44 2.20 -8.86 0.03
C GLU A 44 3.17 -10.01 -0.29
N LYS A 45 2.83 -10.88 -1.25
CA LYS A 45 3.68 -12.00 -1.65
C LYS A 45 5.04 -11.50 -2.13
N PHE A 46 5.05 -10.51 -3.04
CA PHE A 46 6.28 -9.98 -3.62
C PHE A 46 7.12 -9.22 -2.58
N VAL A 47 6.49 -8.40 -1.73
CA VAL A 47 7.16 -7.69 -0.63
C VAL A 47 7.85 -8.69 0.30
N LYS A 48 7.15 -9.75 0.72
CA LYS A 48 7.72 -10.80 1.58
C LYS A 48 8.84 -11.57 0.89
N GLU A 49 8.73 -11.81 -0.42
CA GLU A 49 9.77 -12.48 -1.21
C GLU A 49 11.06 -11.66 -1.29
N LYS A 50 10.96 -10.33 -1.46
CA LYS A 50 12.13 -9.44 -1.55
C LYS A 50 12.67 -9.01 -0.18
N GLY A 51 11.85 -9.04 0.85
CA GLY A 51 12.21 -8.65 2.21
C GLY A 51 12.81 -7.24 2.24
N ASP A 52 13.95 -7.09 2.92
CA ASP A 52 14.63 -5.80 3.10
C ASP A 52 15.13 -5.17 1.79
N LYS A 53 15.12 -5.91 0.67
CA LYS A 53 15.49 -5.39 -0.66
C LYS A 53 14.33 -4.75 -1.40
N TYR A 54 13.11 -4.90 -0.91
CA TYR A 54 11.92 -4.34 -1.55
C TYR A 54 12.06 -2.83 -1.73
N GLY A 55 11.85 -2.32 -2.96
CA GLY A 55 11.91 -0.89 -3.25
C GLY A 55 13.31 -0.30 -3.45
N LEU A 56 14.38 -1.09 -3.31
CA LEU A 56 15.75 -0.61 -3.50
C LEU A 56 16.20 -0.57 -4.96
N GLU A 57 15.58 -1.38 -5.82
CA GLU A 57 15.91 -1.50 -7.24
C GLU A 57 14.65 -1.66 -8.09
N SER A 58 14.80 -1.46 -9.40
CA SER A 58 13.70 -1.65 -10.35
C SER A 58 13.20 -3.10 -10.45
N ASP A 59 14.07 -4.10 -10.27
CA ASP A 59 13.71 -5.52 -10.29
C ASP A 59 13.29 -6.07 -8.91
N THR A 60 13.45 -5.28 -7.85
CA THR A 60 12.96 -5.59 -6.49
C THR A 60 11.68 -4.84 -6.13
N THR A 61 10.99 -4.28 -7.13
CA THR A 61 9.69 -3.60 -6.99
C THR A 61 8.69 -4.14 -8.01
N VAL A 62 7.40 -4.14 -7.67
CA VAL A 62 6.31 -4.56 -8.58
C VAL A 62 5.28 -3.44 -8.72
N TYR A 63 4.65 -3.34 -9.89
CA TYR A 63 3.91 -2.16 -10.30
C TYR A 63 2.47 -2.48 -10.72
N ASN A 64 1.54 -1.59 -10.39
CA ASN A 64 0.14 -1.61 -10.81
C ASN A 64 -0.31 -0.28 -11.44
N GLY A 65 0.66 0.57 -11.83
CA GLY A 65 0.42 1.87 -12.44
C GLY A 65 0.44 1.82 -13.98
N PRO A 66 0.30 2.98 -14.64
CA PRO A 66 0.33 3.08 -16.10
C PRO A 66 1.70 2.77 -16.72
N PHE A 67 2.77 2.86 -15.93
CA PHE A 67 4.14 2.60 -16.35
C PHE A 67 4.85 1.71 -15.32
N VAL A 68 5.93 1.08 -15.77
CA VAL A 68 6.86 0.31 -14.94
C VAL A 68 8.21 1.02 -14.91
N LEU A 69 8.94 0.93 -13.80
CA LEU A 69 10.32 1.41 -13.73
C LEU A 69 11.23 0.29 -14.25
N THR A 70 12.08 0.61 -15.23
CA THR A 70 13.17 -0.24 -15.69
C THR A 70 14.48 0.54 -15.63
N ASP A 71 15.60 -0.17 -15.55
CA ASP A 71 16.94 0.40 -15.70
C ASP A 71 17.23 1.58 -14.73
N TRP A 72 16.93 1.39 -13.44
CA TRP A 72 17.31 2.38 -12.42
C TRP A 72 18.83 2.32 -12.17
N LYS A 73 19.56 3.33 -12.63
CA LYS A 73 21.00 3.47 -12.43
C LYS A 73 21.30 4.52 -11.35
N HIS A 74 22.19 4.18 -10.43
CA HIS A 74 22.72 5.05 -9.38
C HIS A 74 23.90 5.89 -9.88
#